data_AF-A0A067QKT5-F1
#
_entry.id   AF-A0A067QKT5-F1
#
_cell.length_a   1.000
_cell.length_b   1.000
_cell.length_c   1.000
_cell.angle_alpha   90.00
_cell.angle_beta   90.00
_cell.angle_gamma   90.00
#
_symmetry.space_group_name_H-M   'P 1'
#
loop_
_entity.id
_entity.type
_entity.pdbx_description
1 polymer ?
#
loop_
_entity_poly.entity_id
_entity_poly.type
_entity_poly.pdbx_seq_one_letter_code
_entity_poly.pdbx_strand_id
1 'polypeptide(L)'
;MSAGTVTDSGKSTVWRSHLDKPGATIALIRIVGSERIQSMLLDRNTIKKTVWAQVAEELLQEGFDLGPDAGKTCHQKWRNLKRAYIVYITKPGNKTPPPYMEELQKALETTRKLIKPLKSDDMGVDSRSDDPLSDNDADSSAAFAPVRSSSQFPHNQSVNLAEVLAIVQSLDQERRAREEAREKREEERFGRIEALLKEQAEQTEKLTGTLIEITRTVMGNRKRKLSEGNEES
;
A
#
# COMPACT_ATOMS: atom_id res chain seq x y z
N MET A 1 20.11 13.06 -49.18
CA MET A 1 19.08 14.05 -48.82
C MET A 1 17.80 13.31 -48.51
N SER A 2 17.17 13.66 -47.37
CA SER A 2 15.78 13.40 -46.98
C SER A 2 15.38 11.94 -46.74
N ALA A 3 14.52 11.56 -45.78
CA ALA A 3 13.96 12.12 -44.54
C ALA A 3 13.25 10.88 -43.93
N GLY A 4 13.42 10.52 -42.66
CA GLY A 4 12.57 11.01 -41.57
C GLY A 4 11.14 10.44 -41.60
N THR A 5 10.87 9.37 -40.83
CA THR A 5 9.55 9.03 -40.24
C THR A 5 9.83 8.28 -38.93
N VAL A 6 9.84 8.93 -37.76
CA VAL A 6 8.70 9.43 -36.95
C VAL A 6 7.78 8.31 -36.46
N THR A 7 8.11 7.83 -35.25
CA THR A 7 7.23 7.41 -34.14
C THR A 7 5.91 6.73 -34.48
N ASP A 8 5.81 5.41 -34.23
CA ASP A 8 4.52 4.77 -34.00
C ASP A 8 4.23 4.63 -32.50
N SER A 9 3.11 5.27 -32.17
CA SER A 9 2.35 5.34 -30.94
C SER A 9 2.55 4.22 -29.91
N GLY A 10 3.14 4.60 -28.77
CA GLY A 10 2.91 3.95 -27.50
C GLY A 10 1.44 4.05 -27.11
N LYS A 11 0.65 3.04 -27.49
CA LYS A 11 -0.72 2.84 -27.01
C LYS A 11 -0.64 2.44 -25.54
N SER A 12 -0.65 3.45 -24.67
CA SER A 12 -0.93 3.31 -23.24
C SER A 12 -2.33 2.75 -23.09
N THR A 13 -2.42 1.42 -23.08
CA THR A 13 -3.68 0.69 -22.93
C THR A 13 -3.98 0.67 -21.43
N VAL A 14 -4.49 1.80 -20.95
CA VAL A 14 -5.13 1.89 -19.64
C VAL A 14 -6.19 0.80 -19.58
N TRP A 15 -6.23 0.09 -18.45
CA TRP A 15 -7.04 -1.07 -18.08
C TRP A 15 -8.57 -1.03 -18.31
N ARG A 16 -9.09 -0.12 -19.14
CA ARG A 16 -10.50 -0.03 -19.52
C ARG A 16 -10.92 -0.96 -20.66
N SER A 17 -10.01 -1.50 -21.48
CA SER A 17 -10.44 -2.17 -22.73
C SER A 17 -9.88 -3.56 -23.00
N HIS A 18 -8.76 -3.97 -22.38
CA HIS A 18 -8.18 -5.30 -22.65
C HIS A 18 -8.34 -6.32 -21.50
N LEU A 19 -8.70 -5.87 -20.28
CA LEU A 19 -8.85 -6.72 -19.08
C LEU A 19 -10.28 -6.99 -18.61
N ASP A 20 -11.28 -6.70 -19.44
CA ASP A 20 -12.63 -7.25 -19.25
C ASP A 20 -12.73 -8.72 -19.71
N LYS A 21 -11.60 -9.36 -20.03
CA LYS A 21 -11.57 -10.82 -20.15
C LYS A 21 -11.77 -11.42 -18.76
N PRO A 22 -12.87 -12.18 -18.52
CA PRO A 22 -13.11 -12.87 -17.24
C PRO A 22 -11.88 -13.65 -16.74
N GLY A 23 -11.11 -14.23 -17.67
CA GLY A 23 -9.91 -15.02 -17.37
C GLY A 23 -8.80 -14.27 -16.63
N ALA A 24 -8.52 -13.00 -16.97
CA ALA A 24 -7.43 -12.26 -16.33
C ALA A 24 -7.74 -11.94 -14.85
N THR A 25 -9.02 -11.66 -14.56
CA THR A 25 -9.47 -11.41 -13.18
C THR A 25 -9.44 -12.70 -12.35
N ILE A 26 -9.85 -13.83 -12.92
CA ILE A 26 -9.77 -15.15 -12.26
C ILE A 26 -8.30 -15.51 -11.98
N ALA A 27 -7.42 -15.34 -12.97
CA ALA A 27 -5.99 -15.58 -12.82
C ALA A 27 -5.39 -14.73 -11.69
N LEU A 28 -5.72 -13.44 -11.65
CA LEU A 28 -5.28 -12.54 -10.57
C LEU A 28 -5.74 -13.05 -9.20
N ILE A 29 -7.02 -13.42 -9.07
CA ILE A 29 -7.58 -13.94 -7.82
C ILE A 29 -6.88 -15.23 -7.41
N ARG A 30 -6.62 -16.14 -8.35
CA ARG A 30 -5.92 -17.40 -8.10
C ARG A 30 -4.48 -17.18 -7.64
N ILE A 31 -3.71 -16.37 -8.36
CA ILE A 31 -2.30 -16.07 -8.04
C ILE A 31 -2.20 -15.39 -6.68
N VAL A 32 -2.99 -14.33 -6.46
CA VAL A 32 -2.99 -13.60 -5.18
C VAL A 32 -3.53 -14.47 -4.04
N GLY A 33 -4.47 -15.36 -4.32
CA GLY A 33 -5.03 -16.31 -3.37
C GLY A 33 -4.12 -17.48 -2.99
N SER A 34 -2.99 -17.65 -3.67
CA SER A 34 -2.00 -18.68 -3.34
C SER A 34 -1.36 -18.43 -1.98
N GLU A 35 -1.08 -19.49 -1.23
CA GLU A 35 -0.43 -19.39 0.09
C GLU A 35 0.92 -18.67 0.01
N ARG A 36 1.69 -18.93 -1.05
CA ARG A 36 2.98 -18.28 -1.30
C ARG A 36 2.85 -16.76 -1.36
N ILE A 37 1.97 -16.24 -2.22
CA ILE A 37 1.78 -14.79 -2.37
C ILE A 37 1.14 -14.20 -1.12
N GLN A 38 0.17 -14.89 -0.49
CA GLN A 38 -0.45 -14.43 0.76
C GLN A 38 0.58 -14.30 1.89
N SER A 39 1.47 -15.28 2.06
CA SER A 39 2.53 -15.24 3.07
C SER A 39 3.46 -14.05 2.85
N MET A 40 3.86 -13.79 1.60
CA MET A 40 4.68 -12.62 1.24
C MET A 40 3.95 -11.28 1.47
N LEU A 41 2.63 -11.23 1.25
CA LEU A 41 1.81 -10.03 1.48
C LEU A 41 1.56 -9.75 2.97
N LEU A 42 1.59 -10.79 3.80
CA LEU A 42 1.41 -10.73 5.26
C LEU A 42 2.72 -10.43 5.99
N ASP A 43 3.86 -10.82 5.43
CA ASP A 43 5.17 -10.51 5.99
C ASP A 43 5.40 -8.99 6.06
N ARG A 44 5.87 -8.52 7.23
CA ARG A 44 6.17 -7.12 7.51
C ARG A 44 7.48 -6.67 6.88
N ASN A 45 8.43 -7.58 6.66
CA ASN A 45 9.75 -7.28 6.11
C ASN A 45 9.77 -7.32 4.59
N THR A 46 8.74 -7.90 3.97
CA THR A 46 8.63 -7.98 2.52
C THR A 46 8.19 -6.65 1.91
N ILE A 47 8.93 -6.21 0.89
CA ILE A 47 8.60 -5.01 0.11
C ILE A 47 7.38 -5.31 -0.76
N LYS A 48 6.18 -4.87 -0.36
CA LYS A 48 4.93 -5.17 -1.09
C LYS A 48 4.96 -4.81 -2.58
N LYS A 49 5.74 -3.78 -2.96
CA LYS A 49 5.94 -3.40 -4.37
C LYS A 49 6.53 -4.55 -5.20
N THR A 50 7.47 -5.32 -4.65
CA THR A 50 8.09 -6.45 -5.36
C THR A 50 7.14 -7.63 -5.48
N VAL A 51 6.34 -7.89 -4.44
CA VAL A 51 5.30 -8.94 -4.48
C VAL A 51 4.27 -8.65 -5.58
N TRP A 52 3.81 -7.41 -5.69
CA TRP A 52 2.86 -7.04 -6.75
C TRP A 52 3.48 -7.06 -8.15
N ALA A 53 4.78 -6.76 -8.28
CA ALA A 53 5.49 -6.95 -9.55
C ALA A 53 5.58 -8.45 -9.92
N GLN A 54 5.82 -9.33 -8.93
CA GLN A 54 5.84 -10.76 -9.15
C GLN A 54 4.47 -11.31 -9.58
N VAL A 55 3.38 -10.85 -8.96
CA VAL A 55 2.02 -11.20 -9.38
C VAL A 55 1.75 -10.78 -10.83
N ALA A 56 2.24 -9.61 -11.23
CA ALA A 56 2.13 -9.14 -12.61
C ALA A 56 2.93 -10.00 -13.60
N GLU A 57 4.13 -10.44 -13.21
CA GLU A 57 4.95 -11.36 -14.01
C GLU A 57 4.25 -12.71 -14.21
N GLU A 58 3.64 -13.27 -13.16
CA GLU A 58 2.86 -14.51 -13.27
C GLU A 58 1.64 -14.35 -14.18
N LEU A 59 0.97 -13.19 -14.16
CA LEU A 59 -0.11 -12.89 -15.10
C LEU A 59 0.39 -12.79 -16.54
N LEU A 60 1.58 -12.21 -16.75
CA LEU A 60 2.21 -12.16 -18.06
C LEU A 60 2.54 -13.56 -18.58
N GLN A 61 3.03 -14.45 -17.72
CA GLN A 61 3.29 -15.87 -18.05
C GLN A 61 2.01 -16.62 -18.43
N GLU A 62 0.86 -16.25 -17.86
CA GLU A 62 -0.44 -16.75 -18.25
C GLU A 62 -1.01 -16.11 -19.54
N GLY A 63 -0.24 -15.23 -20.19
CA GLY A 63 -0.60 -14.56 -21.44
C GLY A 63 -1.37 -13.25 -21.25
N PHE A 64 -1.42 -12.71 -20.03
CA PHE A 64 -2.06 -11.44 -19.72
C PHE A 64 -1.03 -10.32 -19.58
N ASP A 65 -0.72 -9.64 -20.68
CA ASP A 65 0.07 -8.42 -20.64
C ASP A 65 -0.76 -7.24 -20.11
N LEU A 66 -0.28 -6.65 -19.02
CA LEU A 66 -0.92 -5.55 -18.30
C LEU A 66 -0.29 -4.19 -18.63
N GLY A 67 0.76 -4.18 -19.47
CA GLY A 67 1.49 -3.00 -19.87
C GLY A 67 2.40 -2.43 -18.77
N PRO A 68 2.85 -1.18 -18.93
CA PRO A 68 3.69 -0.53 -17.94
C PRO A 68 2.96 -0.40 -16.60
N ASP A 69 3.70 -0.46 -15.50
CA ASP A 69 3.15 -0.40 -14.14
C ASP A 69 2.20 -1.55 -13.74
N ALA A 70 2.26 -2.70 -14.44
CA ALA A 70 1.44 -3.89 -14.21
C ALA A 70 1.19 -4.23 -12.72
N GLY A 71 2.23 -4.20 -11.88
CA GLY A 71 2.08 -4.48 -10.45
C GLY A 71 1.20 -3.48 -9.69
N LYS A 72 1.26 -2.18 -10.02
CA LYS A 72 0.34 -1.18 -9.44
C LYS A 72 -1.09 -1.49 -9.84
N THR A 73 -1.29 -1.93 -11.07
CA THR A 73 -2.63 -2.19 -11.59
C THR A 73 -3.24 -3.47 -11.02
N CYS A 74 -2.44 -4.53 -10.84
CA CYS A 74 -2.82 -5.71 -10.07
C CYS A 74 -3.28 -5.34 -8.65
N HIS A 75 -2.47 -4.56 -7.94
CA HIS A 75 -2.80 -4.11 -6.58
C HIS A 75 -4.11 -3.31 -6.56
N GLN A 76 -4.28 -2.39 -7.50
CA GLN A 76 -5.47 -1.56 -7.61
C GLN A 76 -6.73 -2.40 -7.87
N LYS A 77 -6.66 -3.37 -8.79
CA LYS A 77 -7.77 -4.28 -9.09
C LYS A 77 -8.11 -5.14 -7.89
N TRP A 78 -7.12 -5.72 -7.22
CA TRP A 78 -7.32 -6.51 -5.99
C TRP A 78 -8.00 -5.69 -4.88
N ARG A 79 -7.60 -4.44 -4.69
CA ARG A 79 -8.24 -3.53 -3.73
C ARG A 79 -9.71 -3.28 -4.08
N ASN A 80 -10.01 -3.08 -5.35
CA ASN A 80 -11.39 -2.86 -5.83
C ASN A 80 -12.25 -4.12 -5.65
N LEU A 81 -11.71 -5.30 -5.94
CA LEU A 81 -12.38 -6.59 -5.70
C LEU A 81 -12.72 -6.78 -4.23
N LYS A 82 -11.76 -6.55 -3.32
CA LYS A 82 -12.01 -6.62 -1.87
C LYS A 82 -13.09 -5.64 -1.42
N ARG A 83 -13.09 -4.41 -1.93
CA ARG A 83 -14.13 -3.41 -1.61
C ARG A 83 -15.50 -3.88 -2.08
N ALA A 84 -15.60 -4.38 -3.31
CA ALA A 84 -16.85 -4.91 -3.85
C ALA A 84 -17.37 -6.10 -3.02
N TYR A 85 -16.47 -7.00 -2.62
CA TYR A 85 -16.79 -8.12 -1.74
C TYR A 85 -17.31 -7.65 -0.37
N ILE A 86 -16.62 -6.71 0.29
CA ILE A 86 -17.05 -6.15 1.57
C ILE A 86 -18.44 -5.53 1.44
N VAL A 87 -18.69 -4.73 0.40
CA VAL A 87 -19.99 -4.10 0.15
C VAL A 87 -21.09 -5.14 -0.07
N TYR A 88 -20.78 -6.26 -0.72
CA TYR A 88 -21.73 -7.34 -0.91
C TYR A 88 -22.10 -8.01 0.43
N ILE A 89 -21.13 -8.39 1.24
CA ILE A 89 -21.38 -9.13 2.48
C ILE A 89 -21.99 -8.26 3.60
N THR A 90 -21.80 -6.93 3.57
CA THR A 90 -22.30 -6.04 4.64
C THR A 90 -23.66 -5.43 4.34
N LYS A 91 -24.12 -5.42 3.07
CA LYS A 91 -25.41 -4.84 2.69
C LYS A 91 -26.50 -5.93 2.62
N PRO A 92 -27.46 -5.95 3.56
CA PRO A 92 -28.60 -6.86 3.47
C PRO A 92 -29.45 -6.50 2.24
N GLY A 93 -29.66 -7.46 1.33
CA GLY A 93 -30.51 -7.30 0.14
C GLY A 93 -29.82 -7.45 -1.22
N ASN A 94 -28.49 -7.55 -1.27
CA ASN A 94 -27.77 -7.88 -2.51
C ASN A 94 -27.89 -9.39 -2.80
N LYS A 95 -28.88 -9.79 -3.61
CA LYS A 95 -29.10 -11.21 -3.97
C LYS A 95 -28.15 -11.71 -5.05
N THR A 96 -27.56 -10.82 -5.84
CA THR A 96 -26.69 -11.20 -6.96
C THR A 96 -25.23 -11.06 -6.55
N PRO A 97 -24.48 -12.16 -6.41
CA PRO A 97 -23.05 -12.09 -6.14
C PRO A 97 -22.32 -11.46 -7.35
N PRO A 98 -21.39 -10.51 -7.13
CA PRO A 98 -20.43 -10.11 -8.15
C PRO A 98 -19.74 -11.33 -8.79
N PRO A 99 -19.38 -11.24 -10.08
CA PRO A 99 -18.64 -12.30 -10.74
C PRO A 99 -17.32 -12.60 -9.99
N TYR A 100 -16.91 -13.87 -10.00
CA TYR A 100 -15.69 -14.39 -9.33
C TYR A 100 -15.71 -14.34 -7.79
N MET A 101 -16.90 -14.25 -7.19
CA MET A 101 -17.03 -14.15 -5.73
C MET A 101 -16.51 -15.38 -4.99
N GLU A 102 -16.77 -16.58 -5.49
CA GLU A 102 -16.38 -17.83 -4.80
C GLU A 102 -14.86 -17.95 -4.75
N GLU A 103 -14.18 -17.67 -5.86
CA GLU A 103 -12.73 -17.67 -5.96
C GLU A 103 -12.11 -16.58 -5.07
N LEU A 104 -12.74 -15.41 -5.02
CA LEU A 104 -12.29 -14.30 -4.17
C LEU A 104 -12.48 -14.63 -2.69
N GLN A 105 -13.60 -15.23 -2.31
CA GLN A 105 -13.86 -15.66 -0.94
C GLN A 105 -12.83 -16.72 -0.52
N LYS A 106 -12.58 -17.73 -1.36
CA LYS A 106 -11.56 -18.75 -1.11
C LYS A 106 -10.17 -18.13 -0.90
N ALA A 107 -9.78 -17.17 -1.75
CA ALA A 107 -8.51 -16.46 -1.61
C ALA A 107 -8.40 -15.68 -0.29
N LEU A 108 -9.48 -15.05 0.16
CA LEU A 108 -9.53 -14.33 1.43
C LEU A 108 -9.55 -15.26 2.65
N GLU A 109 -10.13 -16.46 2.52
CA GLU A 109 -10.08 -17.49 3.55
C GLU A 109 -8.66 -18.03 3.74
N THR A 110 -7.89 -18.21 2.67
CA THR A 110 -6.46 -18.54 2.76
C THR A 110 -5.72 -17.51 3.62
N THR A 111 -5.95 -16.22 3.39
CA THR A 111 -5.37 -15.15 4.22
C THR A 111 -5.75 -15.31 5.69
N ARG A 112 -7.02 -15.61 6.01
CA ARG A 112 -7.49 -15.78 7.40
C ARG A 112 -6.87 -17.00 8.07
N LYS A 113 -6.65 -18.09 7.34
CA LYS A 113 -5.99 -19.29 7.85
C LYS A 113 -4.54 -19.00 8.25
N LEU A 114 -3.83 -18.23 7.43
CA LEU A 114 -2.44 -17.83 7.70
C LEU A 114 -2.29 -16.84 8.88
N ILE A 115 -3.33 -16.06 9.19
CA ILE A 115 -3.32 -15.09 10.30
C ILE A 115 -3.67 -15.74 11.65
N LYS A 116 -4.41 -16.85 11.67
CA LYS A 116 -4.76 -17.52 12.93
C LYS A 116 -3.47 -18.04 13.60
N PRO A 117 -3.16 -17.64 14.85
CA PRO A 117 -2.05 -18.22 15.58
C PRO A 117 -2.36 -19.70 15.82
N LEU A 118 -1.43 -20.56 15.44
CA LEU A 118 -1.30 -21.92 15.94
C LEU A 118 -1.34 -21.80 17.48
N LYS A 119 -2.43 -22.21 18.12
CA LYS A 119 -2.40 -22.47 19.56
C LYS A 119 -1.56 -23.73 19.70
N SER A 120 -0.33 -23.54 20.14
CA SER A 120 0.65 -24.59 20.41
C SER A 120 0.11 -25.51 21.51
N ASP A 121 -0.16 -26.76 21.13
CA ASP A 121 -0.06 -27.87 22.05
C ASP A 121 1.43 -28.09 22.39
N ASP A 122 1.69 -28.51 23.62
CA ASP A 122 2.87 -29.24 24.11
C ASP A 122 4.24 -28.51 24.24
N MET A 123 4.55 -28.11 25.49
CA MET A 123 5.85 -28.33 26.15
C MET A 123 5.49 -28.50 27.64
N GLY A 124 5.67 -29.64 28.29
CA GLY A 124 6.89 -30.44 28.27
C GLY A 124 7.69 -30.08 29.51
N VAL A 125 7.59 -30.96 30.51
CA VAL A 125 8.25 -30.99 31.82
C VAL A 125 9.74 -30.64 31.73
N ASP A 126 10.26 -29.84 32.66
CA ASP A 126 11.52 -30.21 33.30
C ASP A 126 11.63 -29.74 34.75
N SER A 127 11.76 -30.75 35.61
CA SER A 127 12.14 -30.63 37.02
C SER A 127 13.58 -30.12 37.14
N ARG A 128 13.83 -29.21 38.08
CA ARG A 128 15.08 -29.15 38.83
C ARG A 128 14.91 -28.41 40.16
N SER A 129 15.26 -29.16 41.20
CA SER A 129 15.32 -28.88 42.63
C SER A 129 16.25 -27.71 42.99
N ASP A 130 15.96 -26.98 44.07
CA ASP A 130 16.76 -26.98 45.31
C ASP A 130 16.13 -26.07 46.40
N ASP A 131 16.19 -26.58 47.63
CA ASP A 131 15.66 -26.19 48.97
C ASP A 131 16.15 -24.82 49.57
N PRO A 132 15.90 -24.47 50.87
CA PRO A 132 14.65 -24.35 51.65
C PRO A 132 14.60 -23.06 52.55
N LEU A 133 13.60 -23.02 53.46
CA LEU A 133 13.40 -22.15 54.65
C LEU A 133 12.75 -20.77 54.45
N SER A 134 11.49 -20.66 54.92
CA SER A 134 11.18 -19.79 56.08
C SER A 134 9.73 -19.97 56.50
N ASP A 135 9.54 -20.27 57.78
CA ASP A 135 8.29 -20.42 58.50
C ASP A 135 7.32 -19.23 58.33
N ASN A 136 6.04 -19.54 58.16
CA ASN A 136 4.95 -18.80 58.83
C ASN A 136 3.62 -19.56 58.72
N ASP A 137 3.19 -20.10 59.86
CA ASP A 137 1.84 -20.58 60.12
C ASP A 137 0.89 -19.39 60.34
N ALA A 138 -0.19 -19.31 59.57
CA ALA A 138 -1.43 -18.64 59.97
C ALA A 138 -2.61 -19.07 59.07
N ASP A 139 -3.30 -20.11 59.56
CA ASP A 139 -4.73 -20.39 59.49
C ASP A 139 -5.64 -19.45 58.66
N SER A 140 -6.24 -19.99 57.59
CA SER A 140 -7.65 -19.75 57.28
C SER A 140 -8.20 -20.77 56.28
N SER A 141 -9.04 -21.62 56.82
CA SER A 141 -9.94 -22.57 56.17
C SER A 141 -10.86 -21.92 55.11
N ALA A 142 -10.97 -22.54 53.92
CA ALA A 142 -12.22 -22.66 53.17
C ALA A 142 -12.08 -23.57 51.93
N ALA A 143 -12.64 -24.77 52.07
CA ALA A 143 -13.36 -25.60 51.10
C ALA A 143 -13.28 -25.30 49.58
N PHE A 144 -12.96 -26.37 48.85
CA PHE A 144 -13.18 -26.58 47.43
C PHE A 144 -14.59 -26.16 46.96
N ALA A 145 -14.65 -25.27 45.97
CA ALA A 145 -15.85 -25.02 45.17
C ALA A 145 -15.60 -25.40 43.69
N PRO A 146 -16.40 -26.29 43.09
CA PRO A 146 -16.32 -26.58 41.67
C PRO A 146 -17.08 -25.49 40.89
N VAL A 147 -16.36 -24.65 40.15
CA VAL A 147 -17.00 -23.59 39.35
C VAL A 147 -17.53 -24.19 38.06
N ARG A 148 -18.84 -24.36 38.02
CA ARG A 148 -19.65 -24.64 36.82
C ARG A 148 -19.38 -23.58 35.75
N SER A 149 -18.89 -24.00 34.58
CA SER A 149 -18.98 -23.18 33.37
C SER A 149 -20.41 -23.19 32.83
N SER A 150 -21.24 -22.31 33.37
CA SER A 150 -22.54 -21.95 32.82
C SER A 150 -22.33 -20.90 31.73
N SER A 151 -22.37 -21.31 30.47
CA SER A 151 -22.43 -20.41 29.32
C SER A 151 -23.83 -19.78 29.22
N GLN A 152 -24.09 -18.75 30.03
CA GLN A 152 -25.24 -17.86 29.83
C GLN A 152 -24.79 -16.67 28.99
N PHE A 153 -25.17 -16.67 27.71
CA PHE A 153 -25.21 -15.46 26.91
C PHE A 153 -26.30 -14.53 27.49
N PRO A 154 -25.99 -13.29 27.91
CA PRO A 154 -27.04 -12.36 28.28
C PRO A 154 -27.79 -11.91 27.02
N HIS A 155 -29.08 -12.22 27.04
CA HIS A 155 -30.11 -11.83 26.09
C HIS A 155 -30.55 -10.37 26.35
N ASN A 156 -30.78 -9.62 25.27
CA ASN A 156 -31.50 -8.33 25.20
C ASN A 156 -30.88 -7.10 25.87
N GLN A 157 -29.79 -6.58 25.28
CA GLN A 157 -29.44 -5.17 25.43
C GLN A 157 -30.24 -4.37 24.40
N SER A 158 -31.23 -3.59 24.83
CA SER A 158 -31.99 -2.70 23.94
C SER A 158 -31.02 -1.67 23.35
N VAL A 159 -30.81 -1.72 22.03
CA VAL A 159 -29.87 -0.81 21.34
C VAL A 159 -30.40 0.62 21.46
N ASN A 160 -29.64 1.48 22.12
CA ASN A 160 -30.00 2.88 22.28
C ASN A 160 -29.72 3.64 20.98
N LEU A 161 -30.78 4.18 20.35
CA LEU A 161 -30.68 4.91 19.08
C LEU A 161 -29.71 6.11 19.17
N ALA A 162 -29.63 6.78 20.32
CA ALA A 162 -28.71 7.90 20.52
C ALA A 162 -27.24 7.46 20.46
N GLU A 163 -26.94 6.27 21.00
CA GLU A 163 -25.59 5.70 20.98
C GLU A 163 -25.18 5.32 19.55
N VAL A 164 -26.11 4.74 18.78
CA VAL A 164 -25.89 4.45 17.35
C VAL A 164 -25.63 5.73 16.55
N LEU A 165 -26.40 6.79 16.80
CA LEU A 165 -26.19 8.08 16.13
C LEU A 165 -24.84 8.72 16.50
N ALA A 166 -24.42 8.63 17.76
CA ALA A 166 -23.13 9.12 18.21
C ALA A 166 -21.97 8.36 17.56
N ILE A 167 -22.08 7.03 17.41
CA ILE A 167 -21.09 6.21 16.72
C ILE A 167 -20.98 6.62 15.25
N VAL A 168 -22.12 6.83 14.56
CA VAL A 168 -22.12 7.27 13.16
C VAL A 168 -21.46 8.63 13.00
N GLN A 169 -21.78 9.59 13.87
CA GLN A 169 -21.15 10.92 13.85
C GLN A 169 -19.64 10.85 14.12
N SER A 170 -19.21 10.01 15.06
CA SER A 170 -17.80 9.77 15.36
C SER A 170 -17.05 9.19 14.15
N LEU A 171 -17.64 8.21 13.46
CA LEU A 171 -17.06 7.63 12.25
C LEU A 171 -16.95 8.65 11.11
N ASP A 172 -17.92 9.54 10.94
CA ASP A 172 -17.87 10.59 9.93
C ASP A 172 -16.80 11.66 10.23
N GLN A 173 -16.61 12.00 11.51
CA GLN A 173 -15.53 12.88 11.95
C GLN A 173 -14.16 12.21 11.75
N GLU A 174 -14.02 10.94 12.13
CA GLU A 174 -12.80 10.18 11.96
C GLU A 174 -12.45 10.01 10.47
N ARG A 175 -13.45 9.83 9.61
CA ARG A 175 -13.28 9.77 8.16
C ARG A 175 -12.77 11.11 7.61
N ARG A 176 -13.36 12.23 8.03
CA ARG A 176 -12.92 13.59 7.63
C ARG A 176 -11.49 13.87 8.09
N ALA A 177 -11.16 13.60 9.35
CA ALA A 177 -9.82 13.79 9.88
C ALA A 177 -8.76 12.98 9.12
N ARG A 178 -9.09 11.74 8.69
CA ARG A 178 -8.19 10.92 7.85
C ARG A 178 -8.04 11.45 6.42
N GLU A 179 -9.02 12.18 5.91
CA GLU A 179 -8.96 12.80 4.59
C GLU A 179 -8.12 14.07 4.64
N GLU A 180 -8.35 14.94 5.62
CA GLU A 180 -7.53 16.13 5.88
C GLU A 180 -6.06 15.76 6.16
N ALA A 181 -5.80 14.70 6.93
CA ALA A 181 -4.44 14.23 7.18
C ALA A 181 -3.75 13.64 5.93
N ARG A 182 -4.50 13.27 4.89
CA ARG A 182 -3.93 12.89 3.59
C ARG A 182 -3.65 14.13 2.77
N GLU A 183 -4.61 15.04 2.68
CA GLU A 183 -4.49 16.31 1.96
C GLU A 183 -3.30 17.13 2.48
N LYS A 184 -3.17 17.28 3.80
CA LYS A 184 -2.01 17.97 4.42
C LYS A 184 -0.67 17.37 4.03
N ARG A 185 -0.57 16.03 3.96
CA ARG A 185 0.68 15.37 3.52
C ARG A 185 0.95 15.58 2.03
N GLU A 186 -0.09 15.71 1.23
CA GLU A 186 0.01 15.99 -0.19
C GLU A 186 0.40 17.45 -0.43
N GLU A 187 -0.18 18.40 0.31
CA GLU A 187 0.21 19.81 0.32
C GLU A 187 1.67 19.99 0.74
N GLU A 188 2.11 19.35 1.83
CA GLU A 188 3.51 19.40 2.28
C GLU A 188 4.47 18.83 1.22
N ARG A 189 4.06 17.75 0.53
CA ARG A 189 4.84 17.18 -0.56
C ARG A 189 4.89 18.10 -1.77
N PHE A 190 3.76 18.69 -2.13
CA PHE A 190 3.65 19.59 -3.26
C PHE A 190 4.48 20.86 -3.02
N GLY A 191 4.38 21.45 -1.81
CA GLY A 191 5.18 22.60 -1.42
C GLY A 191 6.69 22.34 -1.47
N ARG A 192 7.14 21.12 -1.11
CA ARG A 192 8.56 20.74 -1.30
C ARG A 192 8.96 20.67 -2.76
N ILE A 193 8.11 20.13 -3.63
CA ILE A 193 8.37 20.06 -5.07
C ILE A 193 8.43 21.47 -5.66
N GLU A 194 7.50 22.35 -5.28
CA GLU A 194 7.49 23.74 -5.71
C GLU A 194 8.76 24.49 -5.29
N ALA A 195 9.23 24.28 -4.06
CA ALA A 195 10.48 24.86 -3.57
C ALA A 195 11.69 24.37 -4.40
N LEU A 196 11.76 23.07 -4.72
CA LEU A 196 12.82 22.51 -5.56
C LEU A 196 12.80 23.07 -6.98
N LEU A 197 11.62 23.23 -7.58
CA LEU A 197 11.48 23.84 -8.90
C LEU A 197 11.95 25.29 -8.92
N LYS A 198 11.63 26.06 -7.87
CA LYS A 198 12.08 27.43 -7.73
C LYS A 198 13.60 27.53 -7.55
N GLU A 199 14.19 26.65 -6.75
CA GLU A 199 15.64 26.57 -6.57
C GLU A 199 16.35 26.22 -7.89
N GLN A 200 15.81 25.26 -8.64
CA GLN A 200 16.36 24.90 -9.95
C GLN A 200 16.30 26.10 -10.91
N ALA A 201 15.19 26.83 -10.95
CA ALA A 201 15.06 28.03 -11.78
C ALA A 201 16.13 29.08 -11.42
N GLU A 202 16.32 29.35 -10.13
CA GLU A 202 17.34 30.30 -9.66
C GLU A 202 18.77 29.86 -10.01
N GLN A 203 19.08 28.57 -9.88
CA GLN A 203 20.38 28.02 -10.31
C GLN A 203 20.59 28.18 -11.81
N THR A 204 19.56 27.91 -12.62
CA THR A 204 19.66 28.08 -14.09
C THR A 204 19.85 29.54 -14.49
N GLU A 205 19.21 30.48 -13.79
CA GLU A 205 19.39 31.92 -14.02
C GLU A 205 20.81 32.37 -13.69
N LYS A 206 21.34 31.96 -12.53
CA LYS A 206 22.74 32.25 -12.13
C LYS A 206 23.74 31.72 -13.14
N LEU A 207 23.57 30.48 -13.58
CA LEU A 207 24.47 29.83 -14.53
C LEU A 207 24.41 30.55 -15.89
N THR A 208 23.20 30.89 -16.35
CA THR A 208 23.01 31.67 -17.58
C THR A 208 23.67 33.06 -17.48
N GLY A 209 23.50 33.76 -16.35
CA GLY A 209 24.13 35.05 -16.09
C GLY A 209 25.67 34.98 -16.15
N THR A 210 26.26 33.97 -15.50
CA THR A 210 27.73 33.79 -15.51
C THR A 210 28.27 33.49 -16.91
N LEU A 211 27.56 32.68 -17.70
CA LEU A 211 27.94 32.40 -19.09
C LEU A 211 27.90 33.66 -19.96
N ILE A 212 26.90 34.52 -19.78
CA ILE A 212 26.81 35.80 -20.49
C ILE A 212 27.98 36.71 -20.11
N GLU A 213 28.35 36.77 -18.83
CA GLU A 213 29.46 37.59 -18.34
C GLU A 213 30.83 37.10 -18.86
N ILE A 214 31.07 35.79 -18.83
CA ILE A 214 32.27 35.16 -19.40
C ILE A 214 32.34 35.49 -20.90
N THR A 215 31.23 35.32 -21.63
CA THR A 215 31.15 35.61 -23.06
C THR A 215 31.49 37.07 -23.35
N ARG A 216 30.94 38.01 -22.57
CA ARG A 216 31.24 39.46 -22.68
C ARG A 216 32.72 39.74 -22.44
N THR A 217 33.31 39.11 -21.43
CA THR A 217 34.73 39.27 -21.07
C THR A 217 35.66 38.74 -22.16
N VAL A 218 35.39 37.54 -22.69
CA VAL A 218 36.16 36.94 -23.79
C VAL A 218 36.08 37.79 -25.06
N MET A 219 34.89 38.25 -25.43
CA MET A 219 34.73 39.13 -26.60
C MET A 219 35.40 40.50 -26.40
N GLY A 220 35.30 41.09 -25.20
CA GLY A 220 35.99 42.35 -24.87
C GLY A 220 37.51 42.23 -24.90
N ASN A 221 38.07 41.11 -24.41
CA ASN A 221 39.51 40.85 -24.45
C ASN A 221 40.01 40.58 -25.88
N ARG A 222 39.20 39.92 -26.72
CA ARG A 222 39.54 39.69 -28.13
C ARG A 222 39.61 41.00 -28.93
N LYS A 223 38.74 41.96 -28.61
CA LYS A 223 38.72 43.27 -29.28
C LYS A 223 39.95 44.13 -28.94
N ARG A 224 40.45 44.04 -27.69
CA ARG A 224 41.68 44.73 -27.24
C ARG A 224 42.97 44.15 -27.84
N LYS A 225 43.07 42.82 -27.95
CA LYS A 225 44.21 42.18 -28.63
C LYS A 225 44.31 42.51 -30.13
N LEU A 226 43.20 42.83 -30.78
CA LEU A 226 43.17 43.24 -32.19
C LEU A 226 43.51 44.73 -32.38
N SER A 227 43.35 45.59 -31.38
CA SER A 227 43.76 46.99 -31.46
C SER A 227 45.25 47.20 -31.14
N GLU A 228 45.82 46.42 -30.23
CA GLU A 228 47.26 46.51 -29.88
C GLU A 228 48.18 45.97 -30.99
N GLY A 229 47.72 45.00 -31.81
CA GLY A 229 48.52 44.45 -32.91
C GLY A 229 48.60 45.33 -34.16
N ASN A 230 47.93 46.49 -34.19
CA ASN A 230 47.81 47.33 -35.38
C ASN A 230 48.55 48.67 -35.26
N GLU A 231 49.25 48.92 -34.15
CA GLU A 231 50.11 50.10 -33.93
C GLU A 231 51.62 49.79 -34.05
N GLU A 232 52.01 48.56 -34.36
CA GLU A 232 53.41 48.10 -34.43
C GLU A 232 53.91 47.79 -35.85
N SER A 233 53.31 48.38 -36.90
CA SER A 233 53.79 48.25 -38.30
C SER A 233 53.83 49.58 -39.04
#